data_AF-A0A934YXZ4-F1
#
_entry.id   AF-A0A934YXZ4-F1
#
_cell.length_a   1.000
_cell.length_b   1.000
_cell.length_c   1.000
_cell.angle_alpha   90.00
_cell.angle_beta   90.00
_cell.angle_gamma   90.00
#
_symmetry.space_group_name_H-M   'P 1'
#
loop_
_entity.id
_entity.type
_entity.pdbx_description
1 polymer ?
#
loop_
_entity_poly.entity_id
_entity_poly.type
_entity_poly.pdbx_seq_one_letter_code
_entity_poly.pdbx_strand_id
1 'polypeptide(L)'
;MRAFLFFCTMLLTMPSWACDVCQKQQPKVLQGISHGTGPQSSWDMPIITVSAIIVLFTLFFAVKFMVRPNEGDPDHIKRSILNTSTHHG
;
A
#
# COMPACT_ATOMS: atom_id res chain seq x y z
N MET A 1 -0.13 -19.63 21.53
CA MET A 1 0.96 -18.84 22.16
C MET A 1 2.34 -19.14 21.58
N ARG A 2 2.75 -20.41 21.40
CA ARG A 2 4.04 -20.75 20.77
C ARG A 2 4.23 -20.19 19.35
N ALA A 3 3.23 -20.34 18.47
CA ALA A 3 3.29 -19.80 17.11
C ALA A 3 3.37 -18.26 17.06
N PHE A 4 2.71 -17.59 18.01
CA PHE A 4 2.77 -16.13 18.16
C PHE A 4 4.15 -15.67 18.63
N LEU A 5 4.77 -16.39 19.57
CA LEU A 5 6.14 -16.13 20.01
C LEU A 5 7.16 -16.36 18.88
N PHE A 6 7.00 -17.44 18.10
CA PHE A 6 7.85 -17.68 16.92
C PHE A 6 7.71 -16.58 15.87
N PHE A 7 6.48 -16.13 15.60
CA PHE A 7 6.23 -15.02 14.68
C PHE A 7 6.87 -13.72 15.18
N CYS A 8 6.69 -13.36 16.46
CA CYS A 8 7.35 -12.20 17.06
C CYS A 8 8.88 -12.27 17.02
N THR A 9 9.48 -13.43 17.27
CA THR A 9 10.95 -13.59 17.18
C THR A 9 11.49 -13.44 15.76
N MET A 10 10.72 -13.85 14.74
CA MET A 10 11.13 -13.70 13.33
C MET A 10 11.09 -12.25 12.86
N LEU A 11 10.16 -11.43 13.38
CA LEU A 11 10.10 -10.00 13.05
C LEU A 11 11.28 -9.19 13.62
N LEU A 12 11.89 -9.65 14.71
CA LEU A 12 12.97 -8.93 15.41
C LEU A 12 14.36 -9.15 14.81
N THR A 13 14.54 -10.11 13.89
CA THR A 13 15.85 -10.47 13.33
C THR A 13 16.18 -9.77 12.01
N MET A 14 15.36 -8.82 11.55
CA MET A 14 15.65 -8.10 10.30
C MET A 14 16.75 -7.07 10.54
N PRO A 15 17.96 -7.22 9.94
CA PRO A 15 19.01 -6.23 10.09
C PRO A 15 18.60 -4.95 9.33
N SER A 16 18.27 -3.90 10.08
CA SER A 16 17.88 -2.59 9.52
C SER A 16 19.07 -1.68 9.22
N TRP A 17 20.29 -2.10 9.58
CA TRP A 17 21.50 -1.29 9.46
C TRP A 17 22.28 -1.68 8.20
N ALA A 18 22.62 -0.68 7.39
CA ALA A 18 23.41 -0.87 6.17
C ALA A 18 24.87 -1.15 6.53
N CYS A 19 25.48 -2.13 5.88
CA CYS A 19 26.95 -2.27 5.93
C CYS A 19 27.62 -1.13 5.13
N ASP A 20 28.92 -0.90 5.37
CA ASP A 20 29.68 0.18 4.72
C ASP A 20 29.62 0.13 3.18
N VAL A 21 29.51 -1.08 2.61
CA VAL A 21 29.38 -1.28 1.16
C VAL A 21 28.00 -0.80 0.66
N CYS A 22 26.92 -1.22 1.34
CA CYS A 22 25.57 -0.79 1.02
C CYS A 22 25.41 0.74 1.16
N GLN A 23 26.04 1.35 2.16
CA GLN A 23 25.97 2.80 2.37
C GLN A 23 26.63 3.59 1.24
N LYS A 24 27.76 3.10 0.70
CA LYS A 24 28.45 3.76 -0.44
C LYS A 24 27.70 3.63 -1.76
N GLN A 25 26.95 2.53 -1.95
CA GLN A 25 26.16 2.29 -3.15
C GLN A 25 24.78 2.97 -3.12
N GLN A 26 24.34 3.45 -1.95
CA GLN A 26 23.08 4.16 -1.81
C GLN A 26 23.22 5.66 -2.17
N PRO A 27 22.17 6.25 -2.80
CA PRO A 27 22.12 7.69 -3.03
C PRO A 27 22.14 8.45 -1.70
N LYS A 28 22.75 9.65 -1.66
CA LYS A 28 23.01 10.43 -0.43
C LYS A 28 21.82 10.55 0.54
N VAL A 29 20.60 10.61 0.02
CA VAL A 29 19.36 10.72 0.79
C VAL A 29 18.88 9.42 1.46
N LEU A 30 19.35 8.26 0.99
CA LEU A 30 18.96 6.94 1.50
C LEU A 30 20.08 6.23 2.26
N GLN A 31 21.24 6.87 2.43
CA GLN A 31 22.39 6.28 3.12
C GLN A 31 22.06 6.00 4.59
N GLY A 32 22.31 4.77 5.04
CA GLY A 32 22.03 4.33 6.41
C GLY A 32 20.73 3.56 6.57
N ILE A 33 19.89 3.51 5.53
CA ILE A 33 18.67 2.70 5.49
C ILE A 33 18.94 1.47 4.63
N SER A 34 19.29 0.33 5.24
CA SER A 34 19.37 -0.91 4.47
C SER A 34 17.96 -1.39 4.17
N HIS A 35 17.53 -1.23 2.93
CA HIS A 35 16.51 -2.13 2.40
C HIS A 35 17.19 -3.45 2.04
N GLY A 36 16.42 -4.54 2.01
CA GLY A 36 16.93 -5.87 1.66
C GLY A 36 17.58 -5.90 0.27
N THR A 37 18.04 -7.08 -0.15
CA THR A 37 18.62 -7.28 -1.48
C THR A 37 17.71 -6.70 -2.56
N GLY A 38 18.26 -5.77 -3.35
CA GLY A 38 17.57 -5.21 -4.50
C GLY A 38 17.27 -6.27 -5.57
N PRO A 39 16.55 -5.89 -6.64
CA PRO A 39 16.27 -6.76 -7.78
C PRO A 39 17.54 -7.48 -8.26
N GLN A 40 17.48 -8.81 -8.34
CA GLN A 40 18.62 -9.66 -8.68
C GLN A 40 18.67 -9.96 -10.19
N SER A 41 17.53 -9.92 -10.86
CA SER A 41 17.38 -10.15 -12.29
C SER A 41 17.01 -8.86 -13.03
N SER A 42 17.43 -8.76 -14.29
CA SER A 42 17.02 -7.68 -15.20
C SER A 42 15.51 -7.60 -15.39
N TRP A 43 14.78 -8.70 -15.15
CA TRP A 43 13.33 -8.76 -15.22
C TRP A 43 12.61 -8.23 -13.99
N ASP A 44 13.29 -8.15 -12.85
CA ASP A 44 12.68 -7.73 -11.58
C ASP A 44 12.30 -6.24 -11.63
N MET A 45 13.16 -5.40 -12.22
CA MET A 45 12.93 -3.95 -12.33
C MET A 45 11.70 -3.59 -13.20
N PRO A 46 11.51 -4.17 -14.41
CA PRO A 46 10.28 -4.01 -15.17
C PRO A 46 9.02 -4.44 -14.41
N ILE A 47 9.07 -5.60 -13.73
CA ILE A 47 7.92 -6.11 -12.97
C ILE A 47 7.56 -5.17 -11.82
N ILE A 48 8.55 -4.75 -11.03
CA ILE A 48 8.38 -3.79 -9.94
C ILE A 48 7.75 -2.50 -10.47
N THR A 49 8.27 -1.97 -11.58
CA THR A 49 7.77 -0.73 -12.20
C THR A 49 6.30 -0.86 -12.63
N VAL A 50 5.95 -1.94 -13.33
CA VAL A 50 4.57 -2.19 -13.77
C VAL A 50 3.64 -2.36 -12.57
N SER A 51 4.06 -3.12 -11.56
CA SER A 51 3.27 -3.31 -10.33
C SER A 51 3.00 -1.99 -9.60
N ALA A 52 4.00 -1.10 -9.50
CA ALA A 52 3.86 0.20 -8.88
C ALA A 52 2.86 1.08 -9.64
N ILE A 53 2.90 1.07 -10.98
CA ILE A 53 1.94 1.80 -11.83
C ILE A 53 0.51 1.30 -11.56
N ILE A 54 0.31 -0.02 -11.53
CA ILE A 54 -1.01 -0.61 -11.26
C ILE A 54 -1.53 -0.18 -9.89
N VAL A 55 -0.69 -0.26 -8.84
CA VAL A 55 -1.07 0.14 -7.47
C VAL A 55 -1.42 1.63 -7.39
N LEU A 56 -0.66 2.50 -8.05
CA LEU A 56 -0.97 3.93 -8.09
C LEU A 56 -2.29 4.20 -8.80
N PHE A 57 -2.56 3.48 -9.88
CA PHE A 57 -3.82 3.58 -10.61
C PHE A 57 -5.00 3.11 -9.75
N THR A 58 -4.91 1.94 -9.12
CA THR A 58 -5.97 1.42 -8.24
C THR A 58 -6.20 2.33 -7.04
N LEU A 59 -5.13 2.83 -6.41
CA LEU A 59 -5.23 3.78 -5.30
C LEU A 59 -5.91 5.07 -5.74
N PHE A 60 -5.57 5.61 -6.91
CA PHE A 60 -6.22 6.80 -7.45
C PHE A 60 -7.73 6.60 -7.59
N PHE A 61 -8.17 5.49 -8.18
CA PHE A 61 -9.61 5.22 -8.34
C PHE A 61 -10.30 4.94 -7.00
N ALA A 62 -9.64 4.22 -6.08
CA ALA A 62 -10.16 3.99 -4.75
C ALA A 62 -10.44 5.31 -4.02
N VAL A 63 -9.48 6.24 -4.03
CA VAL A 63 -9.65 7.58 -3.45
C VAL A 63 -10.71 8.38 -4.20
N LYS A 64 -10.67 8.39 -5.54
CA LYS A 64 -11.64 9.11 -6.39
C LYS A 64 -13.08 8.71 -6.04
N PHE A 65 -13.36 7.42 -5.94
CA PHE A 65 -14.71 6.92 -5.66
C PHE A 65 -15.11 7.05 -4.19
N MET A 66 -14.14 7.06 -3.26
CA MET A 66 -14.42 7.32 -1.85
C MET A 66 -14.76 8.79 -1.58
N VAL A 67 -14.07 9.73 -2.25
CA VAL A 67 -14.31 11.18 -2.09
C VAL A 67 -15.53 11.65 -2.88
N ARG A 68 -15.72 11.14 -4.09
CA ARG A 68 -16.86 11.47 -4.96
C ARG A 68 -17.48 10.19 -5.52
N PRO A 69 -18.30 9.48 -4.74
CA PRO A 69 -19.07 8.36 -5.24
C PRO A 69 -20.00 8.87 -6.35
N ASN A 70 -19.86 8.34 -7.55
CA ASN A 70 -20.68 8.72 -8.71
C ASN A 70 -22.07 8.07 -8.63
N GLU A 71 -22.79 8.31 -7.55
CA GLU A 71 -24.14 7.78 -7.29
C GLU A 71 -25.19 8.80 -7.77
N GLY A 72 -25.25 8.97 -9.10
CA GLY A 72 -26.26 9.81 -9.76
C GLY A 72 -27.63 9.14 -9.90
N ASP A 73 -27.70 7.82 -9.64
CA ASP A 73 -28.91 7.03 -9.82
C ASP A 73 -29.93 7.30 -8.69
N PRO A 74 -31.18 7.68 -9.00
CA PRO A 74 -32.23 7.87 -8.01
C PRO A 74 -32.62 6.58 -7.26
N ASP A 75 -32.41 5.40 -7.83
CA ASP A 75 -32.78 4.09 -7.25
C ASP A 75 -31.64 3.42 -6.45
N HIS A 76 -30.58 4.17 -6.13
CA HIS A 76 -29.45 3.63 -5.38
C HIS A 76 -29.85 3.29 -3.93
N ILE A 77 -29.45 2.11 -3.45
CA ILE A 77 -29.79 1.60 -2.11
C ILE A 77 -29.37 2.51 -0.94
N LYS A 78 -28.45 3.47 -1.16
CA LYS A 78 -28.09 4.50 -0.17
C LYS A 78 -29.09 5.66 -0.10
N ARG A 79 -29.84 5.94 -1.18
CA ARG A 79 -30.88 7.00 -1.22
C ARG A 79 -32.22 6.54 -0.67
N SER A 80 -32.52 5.25 -0.68
CA SER A 80 -33.75 4.70 -0.07
C SER A 80 -33.81 5.01 1.44
N ILE A 81 -32.68 4.93 2.14
CA ILE A 81 -32.61 5.20 3.59
C ILE A 81 -32.75 6.69 3.90
N LEU A 82 -32.23 7.57 3.02
CA LEU A 82 -32.29 9.03 3.19
C LEU A 82 -33.64 9.65 2.80
N ASN A 83 -34.42 9.01 1.92
CA ASN A 83 -35.75 9.49 1.53
C ASN A 83 -36.86 8.99 2.49
N THR A 84 -36.63 7.87 3.18
CA THR A 84 -37.61 7.32 4.13
C THR A 84 -37.74 8.20 5.39
N SER A 85 -36.69 8.95 5.77
CA SER A 85 -36.71 9.83 6.93
C SER A 85 -37.45 11.17 6.71
N THR A 86 -37.83 11.50 5.47
CA THR A 86 -38.57 12.73 5.13
C THR A 86 -40.09 12.55 5.06
N HIS A 87 -40.62 11.37 5.36
CA HIS A 87 -42.07 11.07 5.32
C HIS A 87 -42.76 11.01 6.70
N HIS A 88 -42.10 11.49 7.76
CA HIS A 88 -42.73 11.70 9.08
C HIS A 88 -42.72 13.19 9.44
N GLY A 89 -43.71 13.92 8.94
CA GLY A 89 -44.02 15.31 9.25
C GLY A 89 -45.42 15.66 8.79
#